data_AF-A0A9X0A5I7-F1
#
_entry.id   AF-A0A9X0A5I7-F1
#
_cell.length_a   1.000
_cell.length_b   1.000
_cell.length_c   1.000
_cell.angle_alpha   90.00
_cell.angle_beta   90.00
_cell.angle_gamma   90.00
#
_symmetry.space_group_name_H-M   'P 1'
#
loop_
_entity.id
_entity.type
_entity.pdbx_description
1 polymer ?
#
loop_
_entity_poly.entity_id
_entity_poly.type
_entity_poly.pdbx_seq_one_letter_code
_entity_poly.pdbx_strand_id
1 'polypeptide(L)'
;MASRDRPVEGFYSALNAVSSADADIMEPKNKRVNRRRTAGTYWEVERLVERRERSGAIEYLVLWKGYQAYEASWEPEDFILPRCIELYWRPRPDLSLVRENIVCFRIAVERHLKSQSRLPVRIFLRGDVFRFFIGRQGGF
;
A
#
# COMPACT_ATOMS: atom_id res chain seq x y z
N MET A 1 30.50 58.89 28.41
CA MET A 1 30.86 57.58 28.98
C MET A 1 29.58 56.80 29.26
N ALA A 2 29.44 55.66 28.57
CA ALA A 2 28.52 54.53 28.78
C ALA A 2 27.00 54.77 28.74
N SER A 3 26.45 54.77 27.53
CA SER A 3 25.06 54.36 27.24
C SER A 3 24.88 52.91 27.71
N ARG A 4 23.93 52.65 28.62
CA ARG A 4 23.54 51.28 28.98
C ARG A 4 22.39 50.86 28.07
N ASP A 5 22.71 50.11 27.02
CA ASP A 5 21.69 49.42 26.24
C ASP A 5 20.92 48.45 27.15
N ARG A 6 19.59 48.54 27.15
CA ARG A 6 18.75 47.52 27.80
C ARG A 6 18.88 46.22 26.98
N PRO A 7 18.89 45.04 27.63
CA PRO A 7 18.82 43.78 26.89
C PRO A 7 17.54 43.78 26.06
N VAL A 8 17.67 43.52 24.76
CA VAL A 8 16.55 43.34 23.83
C VAL A 8 15.64 42.27 24.41
N GLU A 9 14.34 42.56 24.54
CA GLU A 9 13.35 41.61 25.02
C GLU A 9 13.56 40.27 24.30
N GLY A 10 13.91 39.25 25.09
CA GLY A 10 14.08 37.90 24.56
C GLY A 10 12.75 37.40 23.98
N PHE A 11 12.84 36.37 23.14
CA PHE A 11 11.76 35.68 22.43
C PHE A 11 10.52 35.30 23.28
N TYR A 12 10.63 35.39 24.60
CA TYR A 12 9.60 35.04 25.58
C TYR A 12 8.92 36.24 26.25
N SER A 13 9.21 37.49 25.88
CA SER A 13 8.54 38.67 26.50
C SER A 13 7.02 38.67 26.31
N ALA A 14 6.54 38.05 25.23
CA ALA A 14 5.12 37.86 24.96
C ALA A 14 4.39 36.96 25.97
N LEU A 15 5.11 36.16 26.77
CA LEU A 15 4.49 35.27 27.78
C LEU A 15 3.98 36.01 29.01
N ASN A 16 4.35 37.28 29.22
CA ASN A 16 3.81 38.07 30.32
C ASN A 16 2.47 38.75 29.97
N ALA A 17 2.03 38.67 28.71
CA ALA A 17 0.77 39.26 28.24
C ALA A 17 -0.39 38.27 28.18
N VAL A 18 -0.15 36.97 28.42
CA VAL A 18 -1.20 35.94 28.42
C VAL A 18 -1.81 35.83 29.81
N SER A 19 -3.10 36.20 29.91
CA SER A 19 -3.93 35.93 31.08
C SER A 19 -4.10 34.42 31.25
N SER A 20 -4.25 33.91 32.48
CA SER A 20 -4.48 32.47 32.72
C SER A 20 -5.77 31.94 32.08
N ALA A 21 -6.65 32.84 31.60
CA ALA A 21 -7.85 32.52 30.84
C ALA A 21 -7.59 32.19 29.35
N ASP A 22 -6.39 32.49 28.81
CA ASP A 22 -6.01 32.24 27.41
C ASP A 22 -5.12 30.99 27.24
N ALA A 23 -5.15 30.07 28.20
CA ALA A 23 -4.30 28.88 28.26
C ALA A 23 -4.51 27.84 27.14
N ASP A 24 -5.45 28.06 26.22
CA ASP A 24 -5.69 27.16 25.07
C ASP A 24 -4.88 27.53 23.81
N ILE A 25 -3.98 28.53 23.88
CA ILE A 25 -3.16 28.96 22.74
C ILE A 25 -1.76 28.32 22.80
N MET A 26 -1.65 27.00 22.96
CA MET A 26 -0.45 26.26 22.52
C MET A 26 -0.66 24.74 22.43
N GLU A 27 -1.75 24.26 21.84
CA GLU A 27 -1.65 22.93 21.24
C GLU A 27 -0.78 23.04 19.96
N PRO A 28 0.26 22.22 19.81
CA PRO A 28 1.11 22.24 18.61
C PRO A 28 0.20 21.99 17.42
N LYS A 29 0.11 22.98 16.52
CA LYS A 29 -0.73 22.97 15.33
C LYS A 29 -0.71 21.58 14.72
N ASN A 30 -1.80 20.86 14.96
CA ASN A 30 -2.13 19.61 14.33
C ASN A 30 -1.65 19.72 12.89
N LYS A 31 -0.66 18.88 12.52
CA LYS A 31 -0.40 18.60 11.10
C LYS A 31 -1.80 18.41 10.54
N ARG A 32 -2.23 19.32 9.66
CA ARG A 32 -3.43 19.13 8.89
C ARG A 32 -3.14 17.88 8.07
N VAL A 33 -3.38 16.71 8.68
CA VAL A 33 -3.70 15.50 7.94
C VAL A 33 -4.90 15.98 7.17
N ASN A 34 -4.64 16.31 5.92
CA ASN A 34 -5.63 16.76 4.98
C ASN A 34 -6.46 15.51 4.73
N ARG A 35 -7.30 15.13 5.70
CA ARG A 35 -8.37 14.15 5.54
C ARG A 35 -9.40 14.87 4.69
N ARG A 36 -9.07 15.10 3.42
CA ARG A 36 -10.05 15.11 2.35
C ARG A 36 -10.62 13.70 2.37
N ARG A 37 -11.60 13.47 3.25
CA ARG A 37 -12.59 12.44 3.01
C ARG A 37 -13.33 12.93 1.78
N THR A 38 -12.77 12.64 0.61
CA THR A 38 -13.55 12.59 -0.62
C THR A 38 -14.76 11.75 -0.25
N ALA A 39 -15.97 12.30 -0.38
CA ALA A 39 -17.18 11.50 -0.33
C ALA A 39 -17.10 10.55 -1.53
N GLY A 40 -16.33 9.48 -1.36
CA GLY A 40 -15.83 8.63 -2.41
C GLY A 40 -16.86 7.57 -2.70
N THR A 41 -17.28 7.48 -3.95
CA THR A 41 -18.03 6.33 -4.43
C THR A 41 -17.09 5.14 -4.41
N TYR A 42 -17.48 4.06 -3.72
CA TYR A 42 -16.72 2.82 -3.69
C TYR A 42 -17.15 1.92 -4.85
N TRP A 43 -16.17 1.20 -5.39
CA TRP A 43 -16.38 0.24 -6.48
C TRP A 43 -15.96 -1.15 -6.01
N GLU A 44 -16.68 -2.17 -6.48
CA GLU A 44 -16.33 -3.54 -6.14
C GLU A 44 -15.06 -3.99 -6.88
N VAL A 45 -14.07 -4.42 -6.10
CA VAL A 45 -12.79 -4.93 -6.60
C VAL A 45 -12.80 -6.46 -6.54
N GLU A 46 -12.39 -7.11 -7.62
CA GLU A 46 -12.15 -8.55 -7.61
C GLU A 46 -10.87 -8.86 -6.84
N ARG A 47 -9.76 -8.22 -7.20
CA ARG A 47 -8.46 -8.35 -6.51
C ARG A 47 -7.48 -7.25 -6.93
N LEU A 48 -6.48 -7.03 -6.08
CA LEU A 48 -5.26 -6.33 -6.49
C LEU A 48 -4.31 -7.32 -7.17
N VAL A 49 -3.86 -6.97 -8.37
CA VAL A 49 -3.05 -7.84 -9.23
C VAL A 49 -1.57 -7.64 -8.94
N GLU A 50 -1.13 -6.38 -8.95
CA GLU A 50 0.27 -5.95 -8.89
C GLU A 50 0.41 -4.66 -8.07
N ARG A 51 1.61 -4.41 -7.55
CA ARG A 51 2.00 -3.19 -6.86
C ARG A 51 3.23 -2.62 -7.57
N ARG A 52 3.25 -1.31 -7.79
CA ARG A 52 4.44 -0.60 -8.27
C ARG A 52 4.68 0.66 -7.46
N GLU A 53 5.91 1.16 -7.53
CA GLU A 53 6.27 2.48 -7.07
C GLU A 53 6.63 3.34 -8.27
N ARG A 54 5.97 4.49 -8.41
CA ARG A 54 6.18 5.43 -9.52
C ARG A 54 6.26 6.84 -8.96
N SER A 55 7.39 7.52 -9.20
CA SER A 55 7.60 8.91 -8.76
C SER A 55 7.38 9.13 -7.26
N GLY A 56 7.75 8.16 -6.42
CA GLY A 56 7.60 8.21 -4.96
C GLY A 56 6.17 7.94 -4.46
N ALA A 57 5.24 7.59 -5.35
CA ALA A 57 3.89 7.16 -4.99
C ALA A 57 3.71 5.66 -5.24
N ILE A 58 2.97 5.00 -4.35
CA ILE A 58 2.61 3.60 -4.50
C ILE A 58 1.28 3.52 -5.25
N GLU A 59 1.23 2.66 -6.26
CA GLU A 59 0.04 2.37 -7.05
C GLU A 59 -0.20 0.85 -7.09
N TYR A 60 -1.47 0.47 -7.17
CA TYR A 60 -1.90 -0.91 -7.33
C TYR A 60 -2.68 -1.09 -8.62
N LEU A 61 -2.41 -2.19 -9.32
CA LEU A 61 -3.22 -2.61 -10.47
C LEU A 61 -4.48 -3.31 -9.96
N VAL A 62 -5.64 -2.69 -10.16
CA VAL A 62 -6.94 -3.14 -9.67
C VAL A 62 -7.66 -3.92 -10.76
N LEU A 63 -8.02 -5.17 -10.48
CA LEU A 63 -8.99 -5.91 -11.29
C LEU A 63 -10.39 -5.67 -10.73
N TRP A 64 -11.25 -5.04 -11.53
CA TRP A 64 -12.61 -4.68 -11.15
C TRP A 64 -13.54 -5.90 -11.24
N LYS A 65 -14.49 -6.00 -10.30
CA LYS A 65 -15.42 -7.14 -10.28
C LYS A 65 -16.33 -7.11 -11.50
N GLY A 66 -16.36 -8.22 -12.24
CA GLY A 66 -17.16 -8.37 -13.47
C GLY A 66 -16.50 -7.85 -14.74
N TYR A 67 -15.27 -7.34 -14.64
CA TYR A 67 -14.49 -6.83 -15.77
C TYR A 67 -13.34 -7.79 -16.11
N GLN A 68 -12.84 -7.68 -17.34
CA GLN A 68 -11.75 -8.50 -17.82
C GLN A 68 -10.38 -7.95 -17.39
N ALA A 69 -9.35 -8.80 -17.44
CA ALA A 69 -8.00 -8.42 -17.02
C ALA A 69 -7.40 -7.25 -17.79
N TYR A 70 -7.80 -7.04 -19.06
CA TYR A 70 -7.34 -5.91 -19.86
C TYR A 70 -8.00 -4.57 -19.48
N GLU A 71 -9.06 -4.61 -18.68
CA GLU A 71 -9.78 -3.43 -18.16
C GLU A 71 -9.27 -3.01 -16.78
N ALA A 72 -8.25 -3.69 -16.26
CA ALA A 72 -7.61 -3.33 -15.00
C ALA A 72 -6.92 -1.97 -15.09
N SER A 73 -7.02 -1.16 -14.03
CA SER A 73 -6.43 0.18 -13.95
C SER A 73 -5.46 0.31 -12.78
N TRP A 74 -4.49 1.21 -12.92
CA TRP A 74 -3.57 1.56 -11.84
C TRP A 74 -4.19 2.64 -10.97
N GLU A 75 -4.45 2.32 -9.70
CA GLU A 75 -5.03 3.23 -8.72
C GLU A 75 -4.01 3.59 -7.62
N PRO A 76 -3.98 4.84 -7.14
CA PRO A 76 -3.13 5.24 -6.02
C PRO A 76 -3.46 4.47 -4.74
N GLU A 77 -2.45 4.18 -3.91
CA GLU A 77 -2.66 3.50 -2.61
C GLU A 77 -3.69 4.20 -1.72
N ASP A 78 -3.71 5.54 -1.73
CA ASP A 78 -4.66 6.36 -0.96
C ASP A 78 -6.14 6.08 -1.32
N PHE A 79 -6.42 5.51 -2.50
CA PHE A 79 -7.77 5.16 -2.96
C PHE A 79 -8.11 3.68 -2.74
N ILE A 80 -7.16 2.89 -2.27
CA ILE A 80 -7.36 1.46 -2.00
C ILE A 80 -7.76 1.26 -0.54
N LEU A 81 -8.83 0.51 -0.32
CA LEU A 81 -9.24 0.13 1.02
C LEU A 81 -8.15 -0.72 1.72
N PRO A 82 -7.86 -0.49 3.00
CA PRO A 82 -6.83 -1.27 3.73
C PRO A 82 -7.05 -2.78 3.66
N ARG A 83 -8.31 -3.22 3.58
CA ARG A 83 -8.66 -4.64 3.44
C ARG A 83 -8.19 -5.23 2.10
N CYS A 84 -8.28 -4.48 1.01
CA CYS A 84 -7.77 -4.91 -0.29
C CYS A 84 -6.25 -5.04 -0.28
N ILE A 85 -5.56 -4.11 0.38
CA ILE A 85 -4.10 -4.16 0.58
C ILE A 85 -3.70 -5.37 1.42
N GLU A 86 -4.41 -5.63 2.52
CA GLU A 86 -4.18 -6.82 3.35
C GLU A 86 -4.30 -8.12 2.54
N LEU A 87 -5.36 -8.26 1.74
CA LEU A 87 -5.59 -9.44 0.91
C LEU A 87 -4.56 -9.56 -0.22
N TYR A 88 -3.95 -8.47 -0.67
CA TYR A 88 -2.85 -8.54 -1.63
C TYR A 88 -1.62 -9.23 -1.04
N TRP A 89 -1.23 -8.85 0.18
CA TRP A 89 -0.05 -9.40 0.88
C TRP A 89 -0.33 -10.76 1.51
N ARG A 90 -1.56 -10.99 1.97
CA ARG A 90 -2.00 -12.23 2.62
C ARG A 90 -3.22 -12.80 1.88
N PRO A 91 -3.04 -13.26 0.63
CA PRO A 91 -4.15 -13.73 -0.17
C PRO A 91 -4.79 -14.97 0.44
N ARG A 92 -6.12 -15.07 0.30
CA ARG A 92 -6.92 -16.25 0.66
C ARG A 92 -7.63 -16.77 -0.58
N PRO A 93 -6.90 -17.32 -1.55
CA PRO A 93 -7.50 -17.85 -2.77
C PRO A 93 -8.39 -19.07 -2.45
N ASP A 94 -9.39 -19.32 -3.30
CA ASP A 94 -10.21 -20.52 -3.20
C ASP A 94 -9.37 -21.80 -3.37
N LEU A 95 -9.70 -22.84 -2.61
CA LEU A 95 -8.95 -24.09 -2.61
C LEU A 95 -8.99 -24.80 -3.97
N SER A 96 -10.08 -24.67 -4.72
CA SER A 96 -10.21 -25.28 -6.04
C SER A 96 -9.19 -24.70 -7.01
N LEU A 97 -9.04 -23.38 -6.99
CA LEU A 97 -8.06 -22.67 -7.80
C LEU A 97 -6.63 -22.97 -7.37
N VAL A 98 -6.36 -23.03 -6.05
CA VAL A 98 -5.06 -23.41 -5.51
C VAL A 98 -4.67 -24.79 -6.04
N ARG A 99 -5.59 -25.76 -6.00
CA ARG A 99 -5.38 -27.11 -6.52
C ARG A 99 -5.10 -27.11 -8.02
N GLU A 100 -5.90 -26.40 -8.80
CA GLU A 100 -5.73 -26.32 -10.26
C GLU A 100 -4.35 -25.76 -10.63
N ASN A 101 -3.95 -24.66 -10.01
CA ASN A 101 -2.64 -24.04 -10.26
C ASN A 101 -1.47 -24.95 -9.85
N ILE A 102 -1.57 -25.67 -8.71
CA ILE A 102 -0.57 -26.66 -8.32
C ILE A 102 -0.50 -27.80 -9.33
N VAL A 103 -1.64 -28.32 -9.79
CA VAL A 103 -1.67 -29.44 -10.74
C VAL A 103 -0.98 -29.05 -12.04
N CYS A 104 -1.28 -27.85 -12.57
CA CYS A 104 -0.62 -27.31 -13.75
C CYS A 104 0.90 -27.14 -13.52
N PHE A 105 1.31 -26.60 -12.38
CA PHE A 105 2.72 -26.48 -12.02
C PHE A 105 3.43 -27.83 -11.98
N ARG A 106 2.85 -28.80 -11.27
CA ARG A 106 3.39 -30.16 -11.14
C ARG A 106 3.57 -30.81 -12.51
N ILE A 107 2.53 -30.76 -13.36
CA ILE A 107 2.58 -31.35 -14.70
C ILE A 107 3.67 -30.67 -15.55
N ALA A 108 3.77 -29.34 -15.50
CA ALA A 108 4.77 -28.60 -16.26
C ALA A 108 6.20 -28.94 -15.82
N VAL A 109 6.44 -29.02 -14.50
CA VAL A 109 7.74 -29.42 -13.94
C VAL A 109 8.08 -30.86 -14.32
N GLU A 110 7.13 -31.79 -14.16
CA GLU A 110 7.33 -33.20 -14.50
C GLU A 110 7.66 -33.38 -15.99
N ARG A 111 6.93 -32.71 -16.87
CA ARG A 111 7.20 -32.70 -18.31
C ARG A 111 8.57 -32.13 -18.64
N HIS A 112 9.00 -31.08 -17.94
CA HIS A 112 10.30 -30.49 -18.14
C HIS A 112 11.43 -31.44 -17.70
N LEU A 113 11.32 -32.03 -16.51
CA LEU A 113 12.32 -32.96 -15.99
C LEU A 113 12.44 -34.24 -16.83
N LYS A 114 11.34 -34.69 -17.45
CA LYS A 114 11.33 -35.84 -18.36
C LYS A 114 11.81 -35.51 -19.78
N SER A 115 11.91 -34.22 -20.13
CA SER A 115 12.37 -33.78 -21.44
C SER A 115 13.89 -33.75 -21.50
N GLN A 116 14.46 -34.08 -22.67
CA GLN A 116 15.89 -33.84 -22.94
C GLN A 116 16.19 -32.37 -23.27
N SER A 117 15.15 -31.52 -23.37
CA SER A 117 15.29 -30.10 -23.68
C SER A 117 15.95 -29.33 -22.53
N ARG A 118 16.95 -28.53 -22.87
CA ARG A 118 17.59 -27.57 -21.96
C ARG A 118 17.01 -26.16 -22.06
N LEU A 119 15.96 -25.97 -22.86
CA LEU A 119 15.31 -24.68 -22.98
C LEU A 119 14.52 -24.34 -21.70
N PRO A 120 14.49 -23.07 -21.29
CA PRO A 120 13.75 -22.66 -20.10
C PRO A 120 12.24 -22.86 -20.29
N VAL A 121 11.59 -23.44 -19.28
CA VAL A 121 10.13 -23.59 -19.24
C VAL A 121 9.53 -22.44 -18.45
N ARG A 122 8.58 -21.73 -19.07
CA ARG A 122 7.79 -20.68 -18.41
C ARG A 122 6.50 -21.30 -17.89
N ILE A 123 6.29 -21.22 -16.58
CA ILE A 123 5.05 -21.67 -15.93
C ILE A 123 4.33 -20.43 -15.43
N PHE A 124 3.08 -20.26 -15.83
CA PHE A 124 2.23 -19.18 -15.37
C PHE A 124 1.45 -19.64 -14.16
N LEU A 125 1.57 -18.90 -13.06
CA LEU A 125 0.78 -19.08 -11.85
C LEU A 125 0.00 -17.81 -11.60
N ARG A 126 -1.26 -17.93 -11.15
CA ARG A 126 -2.02 -16.75 -10.72
C ARG A 126 -1.27 -16.06 -9.57
N GLY A 127 -1.10 -14.74 -9.66
CA GLY A 127 -0.20 -14.01 -8.76
C GLY A 127 -0.53 -14.10 -7.27
N ASP A 128 -1.81 -14.20 -6.92
CA ASP A 128 -2.26 -14.40 -5.54
C ASP A 128 -2.07 -15.84 -5.05
N VAL A 129 -2.20 -16.84 -5.93
CA VAL A 129 -1.83 -18.22 -5.63
C VAL A 129 -0.32 -18.33 -5.41
N PHE A 130 0.48 -17.69 -6.25
CA PHE A 130 1.92 -17.59 -6.08
C PHE A 130 2.29 -16.94 -4.75
N ARG A 131 1.69 -15.78 -4.41
CA ARG A 131 1.87 -15.10 -3.12
C ARG A 131 1.40 -15.96 -1.94
N PHE A 132 0.32 -16.73 -2.10
CA PHE A 132 -0.14 -17.68 -1.07
C PHE A 132 0.88 -18.79 -0.81
N PHE A 133 1.52 -19.33 -1.85
CA PHE A 133 2.53 -20.39 -1.72
C PHE A 133 3.87 -19.87 -1.21
N ILE A 134 4.39 -18.80 -1.81
CA ILE A 134 5.77 -18.33 -1.57
C ILE A 134 5.81 -17.29 -0.43
N GLY A 135 4.79 -16.43 -0.32
CA GLY A 135 4.74 -15.34 0.66
C GLY A 135 4.53 -15.76 2.12
N ARG A 136 4.50 -17.08 2.44
CA ARG A 136 4.53 -17.57 3.83
C ARG A 136 5.95 -17.64 4.40
N GLN A 137 6.99 -17.45 3.58
CA GLN A 137 8.38 -17.37 4.01
C GLN A 137 8.85 -15.91 3.97
N GLY A 138 8.90 -15.25 5.13
CA GLY A 138 9.69 -14.02 5.35
C GLY A 138 8.96 -12.69 5.15
N GLY A 139 8.66 -12.01 6.26
CA GLY A 139 8.67 -10.55 6.27
C GLY A 139 10.10 -10.06 6.09
N PHE A 140 10.26 -9.05 5.25
CA PHE A 140 11.41 -8.14 5.27
C PHE A 140 10.98 -6.85 5.95
#